data_AF-A0A9R1C4U3-F1
#
_entry.id   AF-A0A9R1C4U3-F1
#
_cell.length_a   1.000
_cell.length_b   1.000
_cell.length_c   1.000
_cell.angle_alpha   90.00
_cell.angle_beta   90.00
_cell.angle_gamma   90.00
#
_symmetry.space_group_name_H-M   'P 1'
#
loop_
_entity.id
_entity.type
_entity.pdbx_description
1 polymer ?
#
loop_
_entity_poly.entity_id
_entity_poly.type
_entity_poly.pdbx_seq_one_letter_code
_entity_poly.pdbx_strand_id
1 'polypeptide(L)'
;MLRAAAAARRAAVAAFSTSAARPETGLYGFDVLRTAKGFRRFVDEAIQRSDELVAHIAQLPPAAEIVHTMDEISNTVCSVIDSAELCRNTHPDREFAEEADKASMRIYEHLQYLNTNTTLYNAIQKAESEGALLSEESQKAANNLRVDFEKGGIHLPKDKLERVNQLNLAIAHLGRNCTSPT
;
A
#
# COMPACT_ATOMS: atom_id res chain seq x y z
N MET A 1 55.19 39.32 -36.68
CA MET A 1 54.87 37.92 -37.01
C MET A 1 53.99 37.37 -35.89
N LEU A 2 52.74 37.03 -36.25
CA LEU A 2 51.87 35.93 -35.79
C LEU A 2 51.75 35.64 -34.27
N ARG A 3 50.60 35.89 -33.64
CA ARG A 3 49.30 35.13 -33.66
C ARG A 3 49.28 33.91 -32.71
N ALA A 4 48.39 34.02 -31.73
CA ALA A 4 47.46 33.02 -31.20
C ALA A 4 48.03 31.76 -30.52
N ALA A 5 47.85 31.73 -29.20
CA ALA A 5 47.72 30.51 -28.41
C ALA A 5 46.36 29.81 -28.67
N ALA A 6 46.32 28.52 -28.34
CA ALA A 6 45.19 27.58 -28.31
C ALA A 6 45.11 26.60 -29.50
N ALA A 7 45.64 25.39 -29.29
CA ALA A 7 45.32 24.21 -30.08
C ALA A 7 44.65 23.17 -29.17
N ALA A 8 43.48 22.74 -29.64
CA ALA A 8 42.46 21.98 -28.95
C ALA A 8 42.90 20.57 -28.50
N ARG A 9 42.56 20.22 -27.25
CA ARG A 9 42.35 18.82 -26.85
C ARG A 9 40.95 18.40 -27.33
N ARG A 10 40.92 17.47 -28.28
CA ARG A 10 39.70 16.86 -28.83
C ARG A 10 38.86 16.23 -27.72
N ALA A 11 37.60 16.66 -27.63
CA ALA A 11 36.58 16.05 -26.79
C ALA A 11 36.20 14.67 -27.36
N ALA A 12 36.28 13.63 -26.53
CA ALA A 12 35.54 12.41 -26.74
C ALA A 12 34.23 12.54 -25.95
N VAL A 13 33.21 13.13 -26.58
CA VAL A 13 31.84 13.01 -26.09
C VAL A 13 31.38 11.62 -26.51
N ALA A 14 31.48 10.66 -25.59
CA ALA A 14 30.83 9.37 -25.74
C ALA A 14 29.32 9.65 -25.87
N ALA A 15 28.77 9.42 -27.05
CA ALA A 15 27.34 9.46 -27.29
C ALA A 15 26.66 8.49 -26.33
N PHE A 16 25.79 9.02 -25.46
CA PHE A 16 24.94 8.21 -24.60
C PHE A 16 24.04 7.38 -25.50
N SER A 17 24.21 6.05 -25.46
CA SER A 17 23.39 5.11 -26.21
C SER A 17 21.92 5.41 -25.99
N THR A 18 21.17 5.57 -27.08
CA THR A 18 19.71 5.63 -27.06
C THR A 18 19.18 4.34 -26.44
N SER A 19 18.76 4.42 -25.17
CA SER A 19 17.92 3.39 -24.57
C SER A 19 16.76 3.16 -25.52
N ALA A 20 16.52 1.91 -25.91
CA ALA A 20 15.22 1.53 -26.46
C ALA A 20 14.15 2.12 -25.53
N ALA A 21 13.17 2.84 -26.09
CA ALA A 21 12.09 3.44 -25.33
C ALA A 21 11.42 2.32 -24.54
N ARG A 22 11.71 2.23 -23.23
CA ARG A 22 10.90 1.41 -22.33
C ARG A 22 9.47 1.90 -22.51
N PRO A 23 8.46 1.02 -22.60
CA PRO A 23 7.08 1.48 -22.54
C PRO A 23 7.00 2.37 -21.31
N GLU A 24 6.69 3.67 -21.50
CA GLU A 24 6.56 4.61 -20.40
C GLU A 24 5.51 3.97 -19.49
N THR A 25 5.87 3.53 -18.29
CA THR A 25 4.91 3.06 -17.28
C THR A 25 4.60 4.24 -16.37
N GLY A 26 3.46 4.23 -15.69
CA GLY A 26 3.17 5.27 -14.70
C GLY A 26 4.11 5.18 -13.49
N LEU A 27 3.92 6.07 -12.50
CA LEU A 27 4.78 6.12 -11.32
C LEU A 27 4.91 4.73 -10.67
N TYR A 28 6.14 4.40 -10.26
CA TYR A 28 6.50 3.18 -9.53
C TYR A 28 6.15 1.86 -10.26
N GLY A 29 5.97 1.92 -11.58
CA GLY A 29 5.61 0.78 -12.40
C GLY A 29 4.10 0.53 -12.50
N PHE A 30 3.25 1.39 -11.93
CA PHE A 30 1.81 1.30 -12.02
C PHE A 30 1.27 2.13 -13.18
N ASP A 31 0.70 1.48 -14.19
CA ASP A 31 0.13 2.17 -15.37
C ASP A 31 -1.01 3.14 -15.02
N VAL A 32 -1.76 2.87 -13.97
CA VAL A 32 -2.82 3.78 -13.50
C VAL A 32 -2.25 5.13 -13.03
N LEU A 33 -1.00 5.16 -12.56
CA LEU A 33 -0.31 6.35 -12.05
C LEU A 33 0.46 7.13 -13.13
N ARG A 34 -0.02 7.13 -14.37
CA ARG A 34 0.47 8.03 -15.44
C ARG A 34 0.06 9.48 -15.23
N THR A 35 -0.98 9.72 -14.43
CA THR A 35 -1.51 11.05 -14.11
C THR A 35 -1.80 11.14 -12.62
N ALA A 36 -1.81 12.34 -12.05
CA ALA A 36 -2.15 12.56 -10.64
C ALA A 36 -3.52 11.96 -10.27
N LYS A 37 -4.53 12.17 -11.12
CA LYS A 37 -5.89 11.60 -10.93
C LYS A 37 -5.94 10.08 -11.00
N GLY A 38 -4.87 9.45 -11.48
CA GLY A 38 -4.65 8.00 -11.41
C GLY A 38 -4.75 7.45 -10.01
N PHE A 39 -4.31 8.20 -8.99
CA PHE A 39 -4.41 7.78 -7.59
C PHE A 39 -5.84 7.51 -7.13
N ARG A 40 -6.84 8.21 -7.69
CA ARG A 40 -8.27 7.97 -7.38
C ARG A 40 -8.68 6.57 -7.80
N ARG A 41 -8.37 6.21 -9.04
CA ARG A 41 -8.63 4.87 -9.58
C ARG A 41 -7.82 3.82 -8.85
N PHE A 42 -6.56 4.12 -8.52
CA PHE A 42 -5.70 3.16 -7.84
C PHE A 42 -6.27 2.77 -6.47
N VAL A 43 -6.75 3.73 -5.69
CA VAL A 43 -7.41 3.44 -4.40
C VAL A 43 -8.79 2.80 -4.58
N ASP A 44 -9.57 3.18 -5.59
CA ASP A 44 -10.86 2.54 -5.91
C ASP A 44 -10.67 1.04 -6.21
N GLU A 45 -9.74 0.72 -7.10
CA GLU A 45 -9.43 -0.64 -7.54
C GLU A 45 -8.87 -1.48 -6.37
N ALA A 46 -8.04 -0.89 -5.51
CA ALA A 46 -7.51 -1.56 -4.33
C ALA A 46 -8.62 -1.89 -3.30
N ILE A 47 -9.50 -0.95 -2.98
CA ILE A 47 -10.62 -1.18 -2.07
C ILE A 47 -11.54 -2.28 -2.62
N GLN A 48 -11.90 -2.19 -3.91
CA GLN A 48 -12.74 -3.19 -4.55
C GLN A 48 -12.09 -4.58 -4.48
N ARG A 49 -10.79 -4.69 -4.81
CA ARG A 49 -10.07 -5.95 -4.77
C ARG A 49 -9.97 -6.51 -3.35
N SER A 50 -9.72 -5.68 -2.34
CA SER A 50 -9.72 -6.09 -0.95
C SER A 50 -11.09 -6.64 -0.51
N ASP A 51 -12.19 -5.99 -0.90
CA ASP A 51 -13.55 -6.47 -0.60
C ASP A 51 -13.88 -7.81 -1.29
N GLU A 52 -13.44 -7.98 -2.54
CA GLU A 52 -13.57 -9.26 -3.27
C GLU A 52 -12.80 -10.39 -2.56
N LEU A 53 -11.58 -10.10 -2.09
CA LEU A 53 -10.74 -11.05 -1.36
C LEU A 53 -11.36 -11.42 0.00
N VAL A 54 -11.95 -10.45 0.71
CA VAL A 54 -12.70 -10.69 1.95
C VAL A 54 -13.90 -11.61 1.68
N ALA A 55 -14.65 -11.35 0.61
CA ALA A 55 -15.79 -12.18 0.21
C ALA A 55 -15.36 -13.61 -0.19
N HIS A 56 -14.19 -13.76 -0.81
CA HIS A 56 -13.58 -15.06 -1.11
C HIS A 56 -13.22 -15.82 0.18
N ILE A 57 -12.51 -15.18 1.11
CA ILE A 57 -12.14 -15.77 2.41
C ILE A 57 -13.39 -16.23 3.18
N ALA A 58 -14.49 -15.48 3.11
CA ALA A 58 -15.75 -15.83 3.76
C ALA A 58 -16.33 -17.19 3.32
N GLN A 59 -15.97 -17.64 2.11
CA GLN A 59 -16.47 -18.88 1.50
C GLN A 59 -15.47 -20.03 1.61
N LEU A 60 -14.21 -19.73 1.95
CA LEU A 60 -13.17 -20.75 2.04
C LEU A 60 -13.39 -21.68 3.24
N PRO A 61 -13.19 -23.00 3.08
CA PRO A 61 -12.98 -23.86 4.23
C PRO A 61 -11.64 -23.52 4.89
N PRO A 62 -11.40 -23.98 6.12
CA PRO A 62 -10.09 -23.87 6.77
C PRO A 62 -8.98 -24.44 5.88
N ALA A 63 -8.11 -23.55 5.41
CA ALA A 63 -7.07 -23.89 4.45
C ALA A 63 -5.90 -22.91 4.59
N ALA A 64 -4.70 -23.34 4.19
CA ALA A 64 -3.53 -22.47 4.07
C ALA A 64 -3.75 -21.31 3.09
N GLU A 65 -4.69 -21.46 2.14
CA GLU A 65 -5.11 -20.42 1.22
C GLU A 65 -5.58 -19.15 1.95
N ILE A 66 -6.20 -19.26 3.12
CA ILE A 66 -6.65 -18.09 3.90
C ILE A 66 -5.47 -17.14 4.18
N VAL A 67 -4.31 -17.67 4.58
CA VAL A 67 -3.12 -16.85 4.86
C VAL A 67 -2.61 -16.19 3.59
N HIS A 68 -2.60 -16.90 2.46
CA HIS A 68 -2.20 -16.35 1.17
C HIS A 68 -3.16 -15.23 0.72
N THR A 69 -4.47 -15.42 0.87
CA THR A 69 -5.45 -14.40 0.51
C THR A 69 -5.35 -13.17 1.43
N MET A 70 -5.00 -13.33 2.71
CA MET A 70 -4.70 -12.19 3.61
C MET A 70 -3.45 -11.42 3.18
N ASP A 71 -2.41 -12.14 2.71
CA ASP A 71 -1.22 -11.52 2.14
C ASP A 71 -1.55 -10.73 0.88
N GLU A 72 -2.41 -11.26 -0.01
CA GLU A 72 -2.92 -10.51 -1.17
C GLU A 72 -3.68 -9.24 -0.78
N ILE A 73 -4.50 -9.28 0.28
CA ILE A 73 -5.17 -8.07 0.80
C ILE A 73 -4.12 -7.05 1.24
N SER A 74 -3.12 -7.50 2.00
CA SER A 74 -2.04 -6.65 2.51
C SER A 74 -1.24 -6.02 1.37
N ASN A 75 -0.86 -6.80 0.37
CA ASN A 75 -0.16 -6.33 -0.83
C ASN A 75 -0.99 -5.30 -1.61
N THR A 76 -2.30 -5.54 -1.75
CA THR A 76 -3.22 -4.62 -2.42
C THR A 76 -3.25 -3.27 -1.72
N VAL A 77 -3.45 -3.26 -0.40
CA VAL A 77 -3.48 -2.03 0.42
C VAL A 77 -2.11 -1.33 0.44
N CYS A 78 -1.05 -2.06 0.74
CA CYS A 78 0.31 -1.50 0.87
C CYS A 78 0.79 -0.91 -0.45
N SER A 79 0.43 -1.48 -1.60
CA SER A 79 0.79 -0.92 -2.91
C SER A 79 0.31 0.53 -3.09
N VAL A 80 -0.90 0.85 -2.60
CA VAL A 80 -1.45 2.20 -2.63
C VAL A 80 -0.79 3.07 -1.57
N ILE A 81 -0.66 2.57 -0.33
CA ILE A 81 -0.05 3.33 0.78
C ILE A 81 1.37 3.74 0.41
N ASP A 82 2.22 2.80 0.03
CA ASP A 82 3.64 3.06 -0.24
C ASP A 82 3.81 4.01 -1.42
N SER A 83 3.05 3.81 -2.49
CA SER A 83 3.08 4.69 -3.68
C SER A 83 2.60 6.10 -3.34
N ALA A 84 1.53 6.23 -2.56
CA ALA A 84 0.94 7.51 -2.22
C ALA A 84 1.81 8.28 -1.21
N GLU A 85 2.32 7.60 -0.17
CA GLU A 85 3.25 8.14 0.81
C GLU A 85 4.53 8.63 0.12
N LEU A 86 5.11 7.83 -0.77
CA LEU A 86 6.30 8.23 -1.50
C LEU A 86 6.01 9.44 -2.40
N CYS A 87 4.89 9.41 -3.15
CA CYS A 87 4.53 10.47 -4.07
C CYS A 87 4.32 11.80 -3.35
N ARG A 88 3.55 11.83 -2.25
CA ARG A 88 3.27 13.08 -1.53
C ARG A 88 4.51 13.74 -0.95
N ASN A 89 5.54 12.95 -0.60
CA ASN A 89 6.75 13.45 0.04
C ASN A 89 7.85 13.82 -0.95
N THR A 90 7.77 13.38 -2.21
CA THR A 90 8.88 13.49 -3.16
C THR A 90 8.52 14.09 -4.52
N HIS A 91 7.25 14.06 -4.92
CA HIS A 91 6.87 14.49 -6.25
C HIS A 91 6.88 16.03 -6.35
N PRO A 92 7.53 16.62 -7.38
CA PRO A 92 7.65 18.07 -7.50
C PRO A 92 6.35 18.76 -7.93
N ASP A 93 5.47 18.03 -8.62
CA ASP A 93 4.15 18.53 -9.00
C ASP A 93 3.16 18.39 -7.83
N ARG A 94 2.53 19.52 -7.46
CA ARG A 94 1.55 19.60 -6.38
C ARG A 94 0.28 18.78 -6.64
N GLU A 95 -0.18 18.68 -7.89
CA GLU A 95 -1.40 17.90 -8.19
C GLU A 95 -1.19 16.43 -7.83
N PHE A 96 -0.01 15.88 -8.15
CA PHE A 96 0.37 14.52 -7.77
C PHE A 96 0.43 14.35 -6.26
N ALA A 97 1.08 15.27 -5.54
CA ALA A 97 1.19 15.19 -4.09
C ALA A 97 -0.18 15.25 -3.40
N GLU A 98 -1.07 16.13 -3.85
CA GLU A 98 -2.43 16.29 -3.29
C GLU A 98 -3.35 15.11 -3.61
N GLU A 99 -3.28 14.54 -4.82
CA GLU A 99 -4.06 13.35 -5.17
C GLU A 99 -3.54 12.08 -4.48
N ALA A 100 -2.23 11.97 -4.30
CA ALA A 100 -1.62 10.92 -3.51
C ALA A 100 -2.05 11.02 -2.04
N ASP A 101 -2.02 12.21 -1.44
CA ASP A 101 -2.47 12.41 -0.05
C ASP A 101 -3.92 11.97 0.16
N LYS A 102 -4.84 12.37 -0.73
CA LYS A 102 -6.24 11.93 -0.71
C LYS A 102 -6.38 10.41 -0.81
N ALA A 103 -5.65 9.78 -1.73
CA ALA A 103 -5.67 8.32 -1.87
C ALA A 103 -5.12 7.61 -0.62
N SER A 104 -4.03 8.13 -0.03
CA SER A 104 -3.44 7.59 1.20
C SER A 104 -4.39 7.65 2.38
N MET A 105 -5.18 8.71 2.52
CA MET A 105 -6.18 8.81 3.59
C MET A 105 -7.32 7.84 3.37
N ARG A 106 -7.85 7.78 2.15
CA ARG A 106 -8.98 6.91 1.82
C ARG A 106 -8.65 5.43 1.99
N ILE A 107 -7.45 4.99 1.59
CA ILE A 107 -7.04 3.60 1.82
C ILE A 107 -6.80 3.33 3.31
N TYR A 108 -6.35 4.32 4.09
CA TYR A 108 -6.14 4.17 5.53
C TYR A 108 -7.47 3.97 6.29
N GLU A 109 -8.54 4.66 5.87
CA GLU A 109 -9.89 4.42 6.38
C GLU A 109 -10.35 2.98 6.12
N HIS A 110 -10.15 2.49 4.89
CA HIS A 110 -10.48 1.11 4.54
C HIS A 110 -9.62 0.09 5.31
N LEU A 111 -8.34 0.40 5.56
CA LEU A 111 -7.46 -0.45 6.38
C LEU A 111 -7.98 -0.59 7.83
N GLN A 112 -8.55 0.45 8.42
CA GLN A 112 -9.17 0.32 9.75
C GLN A 112 -10.36 -0.65 9.73
N TYR A 113 -11.17 -0.63 8.66
CA TYR A 113 -12.23 -1.60 8.46
C TYR A 113 -11.67 -3.02 8.33
N LEU A 114 -10.64 -3.23 7.50
CA LEU A 114 -10.01 -4.55 7.33
C LEU A 114 -9.44 -5.09 8.64
N ASN A 115 -8.71 -4.27 9.40
CA ASN A 115 -8.10 -4.64 10.69
C ASN A 115 -9.13 -4.93 11.80
N THR A 116 -10.40 -4.58 11.58
CA THR A 116 -11.50 -4.83 12.51
C THR A 116 -12.58 -5.75 11.91
N ASN A 117 -12.25 -6.45 10.82
CA ASN A 117 -13.16 -7.34 10.12
C ASN A 117 -13.22 -8.72 10.80
N THR A 118 -14.37 -9.04 11.38
CA THR A 118 -14.57 -10.32 12.09
C THR A 118 -14.55 -11.53 11.17
N THR A 119 -14.91 -11.39 9.89
CA THR A 119 -14.85 -12.49 8.92
C THR A 119 -13.41 -12.94 8.72
N LEU A 120 -12.49 -11.97 8.55
CA LEU A 120 -11.07 -12.24 8.40
C LEU A 120 -10.48 -12.89 9.65
N TYR A 121 -10.79 -12.33 10.82
CA TYR A 121 -10.33 -12.88 12.10
C TYR A 121 -10.80 -14.32 12.34
N ASN A 122 -12.10 -14.59 12.13
CA ASN A 122 -12.67 -15.91 12.33
C ASN A 122 -12.09 -16.95 11.36
N ALA A 123 -11.81 -16.56 10.12
CA ALA A 123 -11.19 -17.45 9.13
C ALA A 123 -9.79 -17.90 9.58
N ILE A 124 -8.97 -16.97 10.10
CA ILE A 124 -7.65 -17.29 10.66
C ILE A 124 -7.76 -18.20 11.87
N GLN A 125 -8.64 -17.89 12.83
CA GLN A 125 -8.84 -18.73 14.01
C GLN A 125 -9.25 -20.15 13.62
N LYS A 126 -10.16 -20.30 12.64
CA LYS A 126 -10.62 -21.60 12.19
C LYS A 126 -9.50 -22.39 11.52
N ALA A 127 -8.71 -21.75 10.66
CA ALA A 127 -7.54 -22.35 10.01
C ALA A 127 -6.48 -22.83 11.03
N GLU A 128 -6.22 -22.05 12.08
CA GLU A 128 -5.33 -22.45 13.18
C GLU A 128 -5.91 -23.64 13.97
N SER A 129 -7.17 -23.55 14.40
CA SER A 129 -7.80 -24.54 15.29
C SER A 129 -8.02 -25.91 14.63
N GLU A 130 -8.27 -25.94 13.32
CA GLU A 130 -8.48 -27.18 12.57
C GLU A 130 -7.17 -27.77 12.00
N GLY A 131 -6.02 -27.16 12.30
CA GLY A 131 -4.72 -27.67 11.85
C GLY A 131 -4.52 -27.60 10.34
N ALA A 132 -5.20 -26.67 9.66
CA ALA A 132 -5.13 -26.52 8.20
C ALA A 132 -3.79 -25.92 7.71
N LEU A 133 -3.00 -25.37 8.64
CA LEU A 133 -1.71 -24.71 8.38
C LEU A 133 -0.57 -25.70 8.59
N LEU A 134 -0.04 -26.25 7.51
CA LEU A 134 0.94 -27.36 7.55
C LEU A 134 2.41 -26.90 7.65
N SER A 135 2.72 -25.68 7.21
CA SER A 135 4.08 -25.15 7.25
C SER A 135 4.29 -24.23 8.46
N GLU A 136 5.50 -24.23 9.01
CA GLU A 136 5.89 -23.33 10.11
C GLU A 136 5.68 -21.85 9.74
N GLU A 137 5.97 -21.50 8.49
CA GLU A 137 5.74 -20.16 7.95
C GLU A 137 4.25 -19.78 7.99
N SER A 138 3.37 -20.64 7.46
CA SER A 138 1.93 -20.37 7.45
C SER A 138 1.35 -20.25 8.86
N GLN A 139 1.83 -21.06 9.80
CA GLN A 139 1.44 -21.00 11.21
C GLN A 139 1.90 -19.68 11.86
N LYS A 140 3.14 -19.25 11.63
CA LYS A 140 3.65 -17.97 12.14
C LYS A 140 2.90 -16.79 11.54
N ALA A 141 2.66 -16.80 10.23
CA ALA A 141 1.92 -15.74 9.55
C ALA A 141 0.49 -15.62 10.10
N ALA A 142 -0.23 -16.74 10.23
CA ALA A 142 -1.56 -16.75 10.83
C ALA A 142 -1.56 -16.24 12.28
N ASN A 143 -0.57 -16.65 13.09
CA ASN A 143 -0.45 -16.20 14.46
C ASN A 143 -0.23 -14.69 14.55
N ASN A 144 0.67 -14.15 13.72
CA ASN A 144 0.93 -12.71 13.65
C ASN A 144 -0.33 -11.95 13.26
N LEU A 145 -1.04 -12.40 12.20
CA LEU A 145 -2.31 -11.82 11.78
C LEU A 145 -3.32 -11.80 12.92
N ARG A 146 -3.54 -12.95 13.59
CA ARG A 146 -4.47 -13.04 14.74
C ARG A 146 -4.10 -12.07 15.85
N VAL A 147 -2.82 -12.00 16.22
CA VAL A 147 -2.32 -11.10 17.26
C VAL A 147 -2.54 -9.64 16.87
N ASP A 148 -2.38 -9.28 15.60
CA ASP A 148 -2.57 -7.90 15.14
C ASP A 148 -4.06 -7.50 15.12
N PHE A 149 -4.98 -8.41 14.77
CA PHE A 149 -6.42 -8.21 15.00
C PHE A 149 -6.74 -7.98 16.49
N GLU A 150 -6.14 -8.77 17.37
CA GLU A 150 -6.35 -8.67 18.82
C GLU A 150 -5.83 -7.35 19.39
N LYS A 151 -4.64 -6.92 18.98
CA LYS A 151 -4.09 -5.59 19.31
C LYS A 151 -4.94 -4.45 18.73
N GLY A 152 -5.51 -4.65 17.54
CA GLY A 152 -6.45 -3.73 16.90
C GLY A 152 -7.79 -3.61 17.64
N GLY A 153 -8.03 -4.44 18.65
CA GLY A 153 -9.22 -4.37 19.49
C GLY A 153 -10.43 -5.10 18.90
N ILE A 154 -10.25 -6.09 18.01
CA ILE A 154 -11.34 -6.87 17.40
C ILE A 154 -12.32 -7.47 18.44
N HIS A 155 -11.85 -7.70 19.67
CA HIS A 155 -12.60 -8.26 20.79
C HIS A 155 -13.40 -7.21 21.59
N LEU A 156 -13.23 -5.91 21.29
CA LEU A 156 -13.90 -4.84 22.01
C LEU A 156 -15.39 -4.75 21.64
N PRO A 157 -16.25 -4.31 22.58
CA PRO A 157 -17.61 -3.88 22.25
C PRO A 157 -17.62 -2.84 21.13
N LYS A 158 -18.67 -2.86 20.31
CA LYS A 158 -18.80 -2.05 19.09
C LYS A 158 -18.55 -0.55 19.33
N ASP A 159 -19.08 0.01 20.42
CA ASP A 159 -18.92 1.42 20.80
C ASP A 159 -17.45 1.77 21.09
N LYS A 160 -16.73 0.88 21.77
CA LYS A 160 -15.30 1.07 22.06
C LYS A 160 -14.43 0.87 20.83
N LEU A 161 -14.77 -0.11 19.99
CA LEU A 161 -14.06 -0.37 18.73
C LEU A 161 -14.20 0.81 17.77
N GLU A 162 -15.40 1.37 17.65
CA GLU A 162 -15.66 2.57 16.86
C GLU A 162 -14.86 3.76 17.40
N ARG A 163 -14.77 3.92 18.72
CA ARG A 163 -13.93 4.96 19.33
C ARG A 163 -12.45 4.77 19.04
N VAL A 164 -11.93 3.53 19.09
CA VAL A 164 -10.53 3.23 18.72
C VAL A 164 -10.27 3.60 17.26
N ASN A 165 -11.15 3.20 16.35
CA ASN A 165 -11.03 3.52 14.92
C ASN A 165 -11.02 5.03 14.68
N GLN A 166 -11.92 5.79 15.33
CA GLN A 166 -11.93 7.25 15.27
C GLN A 166 -10.61 7.87 15.76
N LEU A 167 -10.05 7.37 16.86
CA LEU A 167 -8.78 7.85 17.39
C LEU A 167 -7.61 7.53 16.46
N ASN A 168 -7.56 6.32 15.88
CA ASN A 168 -6.52 5.93 14.92
C ASN A 168 -6.54 6.84 13.68
N LEU A 169 -7.74 7.12 13.14
CA LEU A 169 -7.89 8.07 12.03
C LEU A 169 -7.40 9.47 12.42
N ALA A 170 -7.80 9.97 13.60
CA ALA A 170 -7.35 11.28 14.08
C ALA A 170 -5.83 11.35 14.25
N ILE A 171 -5.19 10.31 14.79
CA ILE A 171 -3.73 10.22 14.92
C ILE A 171 -3.08 10.25 13.55
N ALA A 172 -3.59 9.47 12.58
CA ALA A 172 -3.03 9.43 11.23
C ALA A 172 -3.17 10.77 10.49
N HIS A 173 -4.26 11.50 10.71
CA HIS A 173 -4.44 12.86 10.19
C HIS A 173 -3.46 13.86 10.84
N LEU A 174 -3.37 13.85 12.17
CA LEU A 174 -2.48 14.76 12.90
C LEU A 174 -1.01 14.52 12.53
N GLY A 175 -0.59 13.25 12.44
CA GLY A 175 0.76 12.89 12.02
C GLY A 175 1.13 13.41 10.64
N ARG A 176 0.18 13.38 9.69
CA ARG A 176 0.38 13.93 8.35
C ARG A 176 0.62 15.44 8.37
N ASN A 177 -0.19 16.19 9.12
CA ASN A 177 -0.04 17.64 9.26
C ASN A 177 1.32 18.07 9.83
N CYS A 178 1.96 17.23 10.64
CA CYS A 178 3.31 17.49 11.14
C CYS A 178 4.41 17.34 10.07
N THR A 179 4.13 16.60 8.99
CA THR A 179 5.10 16.32 7.91
C THR A 179 4.89 17.15 6.66
N SER A 180 3.75 17.85 6.53
CA SER A 180 3.49 18.75 5.42
C SER A 180 4.37 20.00 5.52
N PRO A 181 5.10 20.40 4.46
CA PRO A 181 5.85 21.64 4.46
C PRO A 181 4.89 22.83 4.64
N THR A 182 5.27 23.75 5.54
CA THR A 182 4.54 25.00 5.81
C THR A 182 4.63 25.99 4.65
#